data_AF-A0A1I7HQF6-F1
#
_entry.id   AF-A0A1I7HQF6-F1
#
_cell.length_a   1.000
_cell.length_b   1.000
_cell.length_c   1.000
_cell.angle_alpha   90.00
_cell.angle_beta   90.00
_cell.angle_gamma   90.00
#
_symmetry.space_group_name_H-M   'P 1'
#
loop_
_entity.id
_entity.type
_entity.pdbx_description
1 polymer ?
#
loop_
_entity_poly.entity_id
_entity_poly.type
_entity_poly.pdbx_seq_one_letter_code
_entity_poly.pdbx_strand_id
1 'polypeptide(L)'
;MDYLEQARHGTDNAAALFRPIRNNRTGNLSQAITPDAVYKIVRAYSRILRFEIGAHALRATAATNALDHQADIAKVQEWLGHANISTTRIYDHRKTRPEDSPTFKVSY
;
A
#
# COMPACT_ATOMS: atom_id res chain seq x y z
N MET A 1 20.36 0.94 -10.47
CA MET A 1 19.83 1.57 -11.69
C MET A 1 18.53 2.22 -11.33
N ASP A 2 18.42 3.54 -11.53
CA ASP A 2 17.19 4.30 -11.25
C ASP A 2 16.11 3.99 -12.31
N TYR A 3 14.83 4.12 -11.94
CA TYR A 3 13.71 3.84 -12.85
C TYR A 3 13.61 4.88 -13.96
N LEU A 4 13.75 6.17 -13.64
CA LEU A 4 13.53 7.26 -14.61
C LEU A 4 14.63 7.31 -15.67
N GLU A 5 15.85 6.93 -15.29
CA GLU A 5 16.96 6.73 -16.24
C GLU A 5 16.63 5.64 -17.27
N GLN A 6 16.06 4.51 -16.82
CA GLN A 6 15.68 3.40 -17.69
C GLN A 6 14.47 3.73 -18.55
N ALA A 7 13.50 4.44 -18.00
CA ALA A 7 12.26 4.82 -18.68
C ALA A 7 12.45 6.01 -19.66
N ARG A 8 13.58 6.72 -19.58
CA ARG A 8 13.99 7.82 -20.48
C ARG A 8 12.98 8.96 -20.60
N HIS A 9 12.21 9.21 -19.55
CA HIS A 9 11.28 10.34 -19.48
C HIS A 9 11.43 11.18 -18.19
N GLY A 10 12.54 11.02 -17.47
CA GLY A 10 12.80 11.75 -16.23
C GLY A 10 12.95 13.27 -16.39
N THR A 11 13.21 13.76 -17.61
CA THR A 11 13.31 15.20 -17.91
C THR A 11 11.98 15.84 -18.29
N ASP A 12 10.95 15.04 -18.54
CA ASP A 12 9.61 15.50 -18.91
C ASP A 12 8.75 15.61 -17.64
N ASN A 13 8.69 16.81 -17.06
CA ASN A 13 7.94 17.05 -15.83
C ASN A 13 6.41 16.92 -15.99
N ALA A 14 5.90 16.96 -17.22
CA ALA A 14 4.49 16.75 -17.51
C ALA A 14 4.17 15.26 -17.75
N ALA A 15 5.19 14.40 -17.83
CA ALA A 15 5.03 12.97 -17.98
C ALA A 15 4.32 12.33 -16.78
N ALA A 16 3.50 11.33 -17.06
CA ALA A 16 3.15 10.37 -16.03
C ALA A 16 4.42 9.67 -15.51
N LEU A 17 4.55 9.61 -14.17
CA LEU A 17 5.69 8.97 -13.51
C LEU A 17 5.82 7.50 -13.89
N PHE A 18 4.71 6.77 -13.95
CA PHE A 18 4.70 5.37 -14.37
C PHE A 18 3.91 5.23 -15.67
N ARG A 19 4.58 4.73 -16.70
CA ARG A 19 4.01 4.49 -18.03
C ARG A 19 3.84 2.98 -18.29
N PRO A 20 2.84 2.56 -19.08
CA PRO A 20 2.70 1.17 -19.46
C PRO A 20 3.84 0.74 -20.40
N ILE A 21 4.36 -0.48 -20.22
CA ILE A 21 5.36 -1.07 -21.12
C ILE A 21 4.70 -1.62 -22.39
N ARG A 22 3.43 -2.06 -22.27
CA ARG A 22 2.61 -2.56 -23.37
C ARG A 22 1.18 -2.06 -23.20
N ASN A 23 0.58 -1.56 -24.28
CA ASN A 23 -0.82 -1.14 -24.31
C ASN A 23 -1.48 -1.61 -25.60
N ASN A 24 -2.15 -2.75 -25.56
CA ASN A 24 -2.85 -3.32 -26.72
C ASN A 24 -4.23 -2.66 -26.97
N ARG A 25 -4.68 -1.75 -26.10
CA ARG A 25 -5.99 -1.11 -26.24
C ARG A 25 -5.92 0.15 -27.11
N THR A 26 -4.91 0.99 -26.89
CA THR A 26 -4.77 2.27 -27.63
C THR A 26 -3.41 2.43 -28.33
N GLY A 27 -2.43 1.57 -28.06
CA GLY A 27 -1.06 1.70 -28.56
C GLY A 27 -0.25 2.86 -27.96
N ASN A 28 -0.88 3.80 -27.25
CA ASN A 28 -0.21 4.94 -26.65
C ASN A 28 0.44 4.56 -25.31
N LEU A 29 1.77 4.74 -25.23
CA LEU A 29 2.58 4.44 -24.04
C LEU A 29 2.96 5.69 -23.22
N SER A 30 2.62 6.89 -23.68
CA SER A 30 2.93 8.14 -22.98
C SER A 30 1.94 8.48 -21.85
N GLN A 31 0.88 7.68 -21.72
CA GLN A 31 -0.16 7.85 -20.70
C GLN A 31 0.24 7.19 -19.38
N ALA A 32 -0.43 7.57 -18.30
CA ALA A 32 -0.27 6.91 -17.00
C ALA A 32 -0.66 5.43 -17.06
N ILE A 33 0.04 4.60 -16.29
CA ILE A 33 -0.36 3.22 -16.02
C ILE A 33 -1.76 3.19 -15.39
N THR A 34 -2.56 2.18 -15.74
CA THR A 34 -3.92 2.03 -15.20
C THR A 34 -3.89 1.40 -13.80
N PRO A 35 -4.91 1.64 -12.96
CA PRO A 35 -5.04 0.95 -11.68
C PRO A 35 -5.08 -0.58 -11.80
N ASP A 36 -5.72 -1.10 -12.86
CA ASP A 36 -5.75 -2.53 -13.17
C ASP A 36 -4.35 -3.09 -13.47
N ALA A 37 -3.50 -2.33 -14.16
CA ALA A 37 -2.13 -2.75 -14.41
C ALA A 37 -1.32 -2.81 -13.11
N VAL A 38 -1.49 -1.84 -12.19
CA VAL A 38 -0.88 -1.91 -10.85
C VAL A 38 -1.37 -3.13 -10.07
N TYR A 39 -2.68 -3.41 -10.09
CA TYR A 39 -3.26 -4.60 -9.48
C TYR A 39 -2.63 -5.89 -10.05
N LYS A 40 -2.54 -6.00 -11.38
CA LYS A 40 -1.94 -7.16 -12.06
C LYS A 40 -0.46 -7.36 -11.72
N ILE A 41 0.31 -6.27 -11.59
CA ILE A 41 1.71 -6.33 -11.15
C ILE A 41 1.80 -6.94 -9.75
N VAL A 42 1.02 -6.43 -8.79
CA VAL A 42 1.02 -6.96 -7.41
C VAL A 42 0.54 -8.42 -7.37
N ARG A 43 -0.47 -8.77 -8.18
CA ARG A 43 -0.95 -10.15 -8.32
C ARG A 43 0.11 -11.10 -8.90
N ALA A 44 0.90 -10.65 -9.86
CA ALA A 44 1.96 -11.45 -10.44
C ALA A 44 3.03 -11.81 -9.39
N TYR A 45 3.49 -10.83 -8.61
CA TYR A 45 4.47 -11.05 -7.55
C TYR A 45 3.92 -11.91 -6.40
N SER A 46 2.71 -11.61 -5.90
CA SER A 46 2.12 -12.41 -4.83
C SER A 46 1.95 -13.87 -5.23
N ARG A 47 1.55 -14.15 -6.47
CA ARG A 47 1.43 -15.52 -6.99
C ARG A 47 2.76 -16.27 -6.98
N ILE A 48 3.87 -15.62 -7.34
CA ILE A 48 5.22 -16.22 -7.25
C ILE A 48 5.53 -16.61 -5.80
N LEU A 49 5.10 -15.79 -4.85
CA LEU A 49 5.24 -16.01 -3.41
C LEU A 49 4.17 -16.97 -2.83
N ARG A 50 3.30 -17.54 -3.67
CA ARG A 50 2.24 -18.51 -3.30
C ARG A 50 1.16 -17.94 -2.38
N PHE A 51 0.85 -16.66 -2.48
CA PHE A 51 -0.35 -16.06 -1.90
C PHE A 51 -1.00 -15.09 -2.88
N GLU A 52 -2.20 -14.62 -2.58
CA GLU A 52 -3.02 -13.88 -3.54
C GLU A 52 -3.52 -12.55 -2.96
N ILE A 53 -2.84 -11.44 -3.28
CA ILE A 53 -3.20 -10.10 -2.79
C ILE A 53 -3.19 -9.04 -3.89
N GLY A 54 -3.91 -7.94 -3.66
CA GLY A 54 -3.83 -6.73 -4.48
C GLY A 54 -3.17 -5.57 -3.74
N ALA A 55 -3.02 -4.43 -4.42
CA ALA A 55 -2.39 -3.22 -3.87
C ALA A 55 -3.05 -2.73 -2.56
N HIS A 56 -4.36 -2.95 -2.37
CA HIS A 56 -5.05 -2.57 -1.13
C HIS A 56 -4.55 -3.34 0.10
N ALA A 57 -4.14 -4.60 -0.07
CA ALA A 57 -3.56 -5.38 1.03
C ALA A 57 -2.21 -4.79 1.48
N LEU A 58 -1.39 -4.30 0.53
CA LEU A 58 -0.13 -3.62 0.86
C LEU A 58 -0.39 -2.35 1.69
N ARG A 59 -1.43 -1.59 1.32
CA ARG A 59 -1.86 -0.40 2.10
C ARG A 59 -2.30 -0.78 3.52
N ALA A 60 -3.08 -1.86 3.66
CA ALA A 60 -3.49 -2.38 4.96
C ALA A 60 -2.28 -2.78 5.81
N THR A 61 -1.33 -3.53 5.25
CA THR A 61 -0.08 -3.91 5.92
C THR A 61 0.71 -2.70 6.36
N ALA A 62 0.83 -1.67 5.52
CA ALA A 62 1.55 -0.45 5.87
C ALA A 62 0.88 0.29 7.04
N ALA A 63 -0.46 0.36 7.06
CA ALA A 63 -1.23 0.94 8.16
C ALA A 63 -1.07 0.15 9.47
N THR A 64 -1.30 -1.16 9.43
CA THR A 64 -1.14 -2.06 10.58
C THR A 64 0.28 -1.98 11.13
N ASN A 65 1.32 -2.06 10.28
CA ASN A 65 2.71 -1.96 10.74
C ASN A 65 3.00 -0.62 11.43
N ALA A 66 2.52 0.51 10.89
CA ALA A 66 2.72 1.80 11.54
C ALA A 66 2.09 1.82 12.95
N LEU A 67 0.85 1.32 13.07
CA LEU A 67 0.11 1.31 14.34
C LEU A 67 0.73 0.34 15.36
N ASP A 68 1.15 -0.86 14.92
CA ASP A 68 1.82 -1.85 15.77
C ASP A 68 3.14 -1.31 16.33
N HIS A 69 3.85 -0.49 15.54
CA HIS A 69 5.05 0.24 15.94
C HIS A 69 4.74 1.57 16.68
N GLN A 70 3.56 1.67 17.29
CA GLN A 70 3.15 2.76 18.16
C GLN A 70 3.03 4.13 17.49
N ALA A 71 2.84 4.17 16.16
CA ALA A 71 2.48 5.43 15.51
C ALA A 71 1.14 5.96 16.05
N ASP A 72 1.05 7.28 16.12
CA ASP A 72 -0.19 7.97 16.46
C ASP A 72 -1.24 7.71 15.37
N ILE A 73 -2.45 7.30 15.77
CA ILE A 73 -3.52 6.93 14.84
C ILE A 73 -4.00 8.11 13.99
N ALA A 74 -3.95 9.34 14.50
CA ALA A 74 -4.30 10.53 13.73
C ALA A 74 -3.25 10.80 12.64
N LYS A 75 -1.96 10.59 12.94
CA LYS A 75 -0.90 10.68 11.93
C LYS A 75 -1.02 9.60 10.85
N VAL A 76 -1.36 8.37 11.24
CA VAL A 76 -1.63 7.28 10.27
C VAL A 76 -2.86 7.60 9.41
N GLN A 77 -3.93 8.15 10.00
CA GLN A 77 -5.11 8.59 9.26
C GLN A 77 -4.79 9.69 8.23
N GLU A 78 -3.99 10.69 8.62
CA GLU A 78 -3.53 11.76 7.73
C GLU A 78 -2.71 11.19 6.58
N TRP A 79 -1.71 10.35 6.87
CA TRP A 79 -0.88 9.70 5.85
C TRP A 79 -1.69 8.86 4.85
N LEU A 80 -2.71 8.16 5.34
CA LEU A 80 -3.62 7.40 4.49
C LEU A 80 -4.61 8.31 3.73
N GLY A 81 -4.87 9.53 4.20
CA GLY A 81 -5.89 10.41 3.63
C GLY A 81 -7.32 9.95 3.93
N HIS A 82 -7.54 9.33 5.09
CA HIS A 82 -8.89 8.90 5.50
C HIS A 82 -9.67 10.07 6.09
N ALA A 83 -10.91 10.27 5.62
CA ALA A 83 -11.79 11.33 6.12
C ALA A 83 -12.36 11.07 7.52
N ASN A 84 -12.38 9.81 7.97
CA ASN A 84 -12.92 9.42 9.26
C ASN A 84 -11.96 8.45 9.95
N ILE A 85 -11.51 8.81 11.15
CA ILE A 85 -10.61 8.01 12.00
C ILE A 85 -11.11 6.57 12.23
N SER A 86 -12.43 6.33 12.16
CA SER A 86 -13.04 5.01 12.28
C SER A 86 -12.58 4.06 11.18
N THR A 87 -12.31 4.57 9.97
CA THR A 87 -11.77 3.75 8.86
C THR A 87 -10.30 3.38 9.08
N THR A 88 -9.54 4.14 9.87
CA THR A 88 -8.17 3.79 10.27
C THR A 88 -8.17 2.80 11.44
N ARG A 89 -9.13 2.89 12.36
CA ARG A 89 -9.23 1.97 13.51
C ARG A 89 -9.36 0.50 13.13
N ILE A 90 -9.87 0.18 11.94
CA ILE A 90 -9.94 -1.22 11.48
C ILE A 90 -8.56 -1.89 11.36
N TYR A 91 -7.49 -1.09 11.30
CA TYR A 91 -6.10 -1.58 11.24
C TYR A 91 -5.38 -1.55 12.60
N ASP A 92 -6.00 -0.98 13.65
CA ASP A 92 -5.40 -0.84 14.98
C ASP A 92 -5.80 -2.01 15.89
N HIS A 93 -4.99 -3.06 15.88
CA HIS A 93 -5.23 -4.25 16.69
C HIS A 93 -4.70 -4.14 18.13
N ARG A 94 -4.05 -3.03 18.51
CA ARG A 94 -3.47 -2.88 19.86
C ARG A 94 -4.52 -3.02 20.97
N LYS A 95 -5.76 -2.63 20.71
CA LYS A 95 -6.86 -2.74 21.68
C LYS A 95 -7.42 -4.16 21.85
N THR A 96 -7.03 -5.09 20.98
CA THR A 96 -7.51 -6.49 20.98
C THR A 96 -6.40 -7.49 21.33
N ARG A 97 -5.23 -6.99 21.76
CA ARG A 97 -4.07 -7.81 22.12
C ARG A 97 -4.33 -8.54 23.46
N PRO A 98 -4.23 -9.88 23.51
CA PRO A 98 -4.42 -10.66 24.74
C PRO A 98 -3.51 -10.20 25.88
N GLU A 99 -2.28 -9.77 25.56
CA GLU A 99 -1.30 -9.27 26.51
C GLU A 99 -1.70 -7.96 27.21
N ASP A 100 -2.64 -7.21 26.63
CA ASP A 100 -3.19 -6.00 27.22
C ASP A 100 -4.42 -6.25 28.11
N SER A 101 -4.90 -7.50 28.16
CA SER A 101 -6.02 -7.92 29.02
C SER A 101 -5.64 -7.84 30.51
N PRO A 102 -6.54 -7.37 31.39
CA PRO A 102 -6.33 -7.38 32.84
C PRO A 102 -5.96 -8.77 33.36
N THR A 103 -6.51 -9.82 32.77
CA THR A 103 -6.27 -11.22 33.15
C THR A 103 -4.85 -11.68 32.84
N PHE A 104 -4.20 -11.13 31.81
CA PHE A 104 -2.85 -11.54 31.40
C PHE A 104 -1.76 -10.88 32.27
N LYS A 105 -2.03 -9.70 32.84
CA LYS A 105 -1.08 -8.95 33.68
C LYS A 105 -1.06 -9.40 35.15
N VAL A 106 -1.96 -10.29 35.55
CA VAL A 106 -1.96 -10.92 36.88
C VAL A 106 -1.25 -12.26 36.75
N SER A 107 0.08 -12.25 36.83
CA SER A 107 0.86 -13.47 37.08
C SER A 107 0.76 -13.80 38.58
N TYR A 108 0.33 -15.02 38.91
CA TYR A 108 0.46 -15.59 40.25
C TYR A 108 1.91 -16.01 40.50
#